data_AF-A0A6V8KYZ2-F1
#
_entry.id   AF-A0A6V8KYZ2-F1
#
_cell.length_a   1.000
_cell.length_b   1.000
_cell.length_c   1.000
_cell.angle_alpha   90.00
_cell.angle_beta   90.00
_cell.angle_gamma   90.00
#
_symmetry.space_group_name_H-M   'P 1'
#
loop_
_entity.id
_entity.type
_entity.pdbx_description
1 polymer ?
#
loop_
_entity_poly.entity_id
_entity_poly.type
_entity_poly.pdbx_seq_one_letter_code
_entity_poly.pdbx_strand_id
1 'polypeptide(L)'
;MGTGLFINGGGGNLVLNSDSHDNYDANSSDGPGENADGFGSHYTPAGSPANVFRGCRAWWNADDGFDLISTYSPVTIENSWAWRNGYMPGTTTASGNGNGYKVGGFGGDYDAGAVKHTVRFSVAFLNRAAGFYTNHHPVANDYFNNTSYANNPDFNMLGIDSSGAAVGRGNLRNNLAYTGTLTSNMTGTSAAYNSWNLGLTLSDAQFQSVSTSGWDAARQADGSLPVLPHLRLAASSTLIDKGTNVGLPYSGAAPDLGAFEQSGSTPPSTQRYEAETAPAVCQGTIDSNHTGFSGSGFCNGNAAVGAYAQFTVNASTAGTATLGIRFANGTGGARPANLIVNGATVATVSYEATGAWTTWSTKSQTVSLHAGSNIIRLDPTTAGGLPNLDYLDA
;
A
#
# COMPACT_ATOMS: atom_id res chain seq x y z
N MET A 1 -25.13 20.52 8.26
CA MET A 1 -24.04 19.77 7.60
C MET A 1 -23.77 18.54 8.44
N GLY A 2 -24.04 17.38 7.85
CA GLY A 2 -23.81 16.08 8.47
C GLY A 2 -22.41 15.54 8.21
N THR A 3 -21.52 16.33 7.61
CA THR A 3 -20.16 15.89 7.26
C THR A 3 -19.38 15.45 8.49
N GLY A 4 -18.75 14.27 8.45
CA GLY A 4 -18.04 13.73 9.61
C GLY A 4 -16.84 14.58 10.05
N LEU A 5 -16.00 15.02 9.11
CA LEU A 5 -14.94 16.01 9.38
C LEU A 5 -14.92 17.08 8.29
N PHE A 6 -14.98 18.35 8.70
CA PHE A 6 -15.03 19.49 7.80
C PHE A 6 -13.95 20.53 8.14
N ILE A 7 -12.97 20.70 7.25
CA ILE A 7 -12.00 21.79 7.33
C ILE A 7 -12.62 23.01 6.65
N ASN A 8 -12.97 24.02 7.45
CA ASN A 8 -13.51 25.29 6.98
C ASN A 8 -12.42 26.37 7.01
N GLY A 9 -11.76 26.62 5.88
CA GLY A 9 -10.78 27.71 5.75
C GLY A 9 -9.38 27.45 6.32
N GLY A 10 -9.19 26.43 7.16
CA GLY A 10 -7.87 26.05 7.69
C GLY A 10 -6.94 25.48 6.62
N GLY A 11 -5.63 25.76 6.72
CA GLY A 11 -4.58 25.21 5.84
C GLY A 11 -3.49 24.47 6.63
N GLY A 12 -2.76 23.56 5.96
CA GLY A 12 -1.67 22.79 6.56
C GLY A 12 -2.09 21.65 7.49
N ASN A 13 -3.36 21.24 7.44
CA ASN A 13 -3.87 20.16 8.27
C ASN A 13 -3.53 18.80 7.68
N LEU A 14 -3.16 17.85 8.54
CA LEU A 14 -3.05 16.43 8.18
C LEU A 14 -4.17 15.65 8.88
N VAL A 15 -5.09 15.12 8.09
CA VAL A 15 -6.06 14.12 8.51
C VAL A 15 -5.47 12.76 8.18
N LEU A 16 -5.01 12.05 9.21
CA LEU A 16 -4.25 10.81 9.08
C LEU A 16 -5.09 9.64 9.59
N ASN A 17 -5.13 8.55 8.82
CA ASN A 17 -5.61 7.24 9.26
C ASN A 17 -7.01 7.30 9.90
N SER A 18 -7.90 8.11 9.34
CA SER A 18 -9.22 8.40 9.90
C SER A 18 -10.34 7.73 9.11
N ASP A 19 -11.40 7.32 9.81
CA ASP A 19 -12.61 6.78 9.22
C ASP A 19 -13.76 7.77 9.39
N SER A 20 -14.55 7.97 8.34
CA SER A 20 -15.77 8.78 8.40
C SER A 20 -16.87 8.08 7.63
N HIS A 21 -17.89 7.61 8.34
CA HIS A 21 -18.84 6.70 7.75
C HIS A 21 -20.22 6.76 8.39
N ASP A 22 -21.21 6.27 7.65
CA ASP A 22 -22.61 6.20 8.07
C ASP A 22 -23.19 7.58 8.46
N ASN A 23 -22.63 8.65 7.89
CA ASN A 23 -23.08 10.01 8.12
C ASN A 23 -24.32 10.31 7.28
N TYR A 24 -25.38 10.80 7.92
CA TYR A 24 -26.65 11.17 7.29
C TYR A 24 -27.32 12.32 8.04
N ASP A 25 -27.62 13.42 7.36
CA ASP A 25 -28.36 14.56 7.92
C ASP A 25 -29.82 14.56 7.43
N ALA A 26 -30.72 14.06 8.27
CA ALA A 26 -32.15 14.01 7.95
C ALA A 26 -32.79 15.39 7.75
N ASN A 27 -32.16 16.45 8.25
CA ASN A 27 -32.70 17.82 8.28
C ASN A 27 -31.87 18.80 7.46
N SER A 28 -31.00 18.30 6.57
CA SER A 28 -30.19 19.14 5.70
C SER A 28 -31.07 20.07 4.86
N SER A 29 -30.61 21.31 4.71
CA SER A 29 -31.33 22.38 4.02
C SER A 29 -31.58 22.09 2.54
N ASP A 30 -30.73 21.26 1.94
CA ASP A 30 -30.78 20.92 0.52
C ASP A 30 -31.55 19.62 0.26
N GLY A 31 -32.05 18.98 1.33
CA GLY A 31 -32.80 17.73 1.29
C GLY A 31 -32.17 16.66 2.19
N PRO A 32 -32.94 15.66 2.65
CA PRO A 32 -32.42 14.64 3.56
C PRO A 32 -31.20 13.88 2.98
N GLY A 33 -30.11 13.90 3.75
CA GLY A 33 -28.83 13.27 3.41
C GLY A 33 -27.88 14.10 2.55
N GLU A 34 -28.33 15.23 1.98
CA GLU A 34 -27.43 16.17 1.30
C GLU A 34 -26.44 16.81 2.30
N ASN A 35 -25.22 17.16 1.85
CA ASN A 35 -24.18 17.78 2.67
C ASN A 35 -23.68 16.93 3.85
N ALA A 36 -23.85 15.60 3.77
CA ALA A 36 -23.36 14.65 4.76
C ALA A 36 -22.23 13.81 4.14
N ASP A 37 -21.11 14.47 3.91
CA ASP A 37 -19.91 13.84 3.35
C ASP A 37 -19.12 13.06 4.42
N GLY A 38 -18.20 12.21 3.98
CA GLY A 38 -17.17 11.67 4.86
C GLY A 38 -16.21 12.77 5.32
N PHE A 39 -15.53 13.38 4.36
CA PHE A 39 -14.52 14.42 4.61
C PHE A 39 -14.71 15.62 3.68
N GLY A 40 -14.71 16.83 4.26
CA GLY A 40 -14.75 18.10 3.53
C GLY A 40 -13.52 18.96 3.80
N SER A 41 -13.00 19.62 2.76
CA SER A 41 -11.98 20.67 2.90
C SER A 41 -12.27 21.84 1.98
N HIS A 42 -13.01 22.82 2.50
CA HIS A 42 -13.55 23.93 1.72
C HIS A 42 -12.99 25.26 2.20
N TYR A 43 -13.07 26.27 1.35
CA TYR A 43 -12.83 27.69 1.68
C TYR A 43 -11.42 28.02 2.17
N THR A 44 -10.44 27.11 2.06
CA THR A 44 -9.05 27.39 2.45
C THR A 44 -8.49 28.49 1.56
N PRO A 45 -8.04 29.64 2.11
CA PRO A 45 -7.56 30.77 1.31
C PRO A 45 -6.32 30.43 0.48
N ALA A 46 -6.16 31.13 -0.65
CA ALA A 46 -4.98 31.06 -1.48
C ALA A 46 -3.69 31.40 -0.69
N GLY A 47 -2.59 30.74 -1.04
CA GLY A 47 -1.31 30.89 -0.35
C GLY A 47 -1.20 30.12 0.98
N SER A 48 -2.27 29.47 1.44
CA SER A 48 -2.22 28.58 2.60
C SER A 48 -1.45 27.29 2.29
N PRO A 49 -0.80 26.66 3.29
CA PRO A 49 -0.26 25.32 3.08
C PRO A 49 -1.35 24.30 2.73
N ALA A 50 -0.99 23.28 1.96
CA ALA A 50 -1.94 22.26 1.52
C ALA A 50 -2.49 21.44 2.68
N ASN A 51 -3.79 21.13 2.65
CA ASN A 51 -4.37 20.12 3.52
C ASN A 51 -4.12 18.72 2.92
N VAL A 52 -3.96 17.72 3.78
CA VAL A 52 -3.68 16.34 3.37
C VAL A 52 -4.63 15.37 4.08
N PHE A 53 -5.29 14.53 3.29
CA PHE A 53 -6.01 13.35 3.77
C PHE A 53 -5.20 12.11 3.39
N ARG A 54 -4.69 11.38 4.38
CA ARG A 54 -3.80 10.23 4.18
C ARG A 54 -4.31 9.01 4.93
N GLY A 55 -4.46 7.87 4.25
CA GLY A 55 -4.86 6.64 4.94
C GLY A 55 -6.32 6.65 5.38
N CYS A 56 -7.15 7.52 4.81
CA CYS A 56 -8.53 7.74 5.25
C CYS A 56 -9.51 6.77 4.58
N ARG A 57 -10.63 6.45 5.25
CA ARG A 57 -11.73 5.67 4.66
C ARG A 57 -13.05 6.42 4.80
N ALA A 58 -13.80 6.52 3.71
CA ALA A 58 -15.11 7.17 3.68
C ALA A 58 -16.16 6.25 3.05
N TRP A 59 -17.15 5.80 3.83
CA TRP A 59 -18.17 4.91 3.30
C TRP A 59 -19.55 5.11 3.90
N TRP A 60 -20.58 4.72 3.17
CA TRP A 60 -21.97 4.93 3.59
C TRP A 60 -22.30 6.36 4.00
N ASN A 61 -21.54 7.35 3.51
CA ASN A 61 -21.90 8.75 3.68
C ASN A 61 -23.01 9.07 2.69
N ALA A 62 -24.01 9.81 3.16
CA ALA A 62 -25.24 10.02 2.40
C ALA A 62 -25.01 10.88 1.15
N ASP A 63 -24.03 11.78 1.18
CA ASP A 63 -23.62 12.60 0.03
C ASP A 63 -22.34 12.04 -0.61
N ASP A 64 -21.15 12.58 -0.35
CA ASP A 64 -19.90 12.08 -0.92
C ASP A 64 -18.93 11.46 0.10
N GLY A 65 -17.96 10.70 -0.40
CA GLY A 65 -16.84 10.25 0.44
C GLY A 65 -15.91 11.41 0.82
N PHE A 66 -15.45 12.14 -0.19
CA PHE A 66 -14.60 13.33 -0.06
C PHE A 66 -15.13 14.46 -0.94
N ASP A 67 -15.27 15.66 -0.39
CA ASP A 67 -15.69 16.87 -1.12
C ASP A 67 -14.68 18.01 -0.92
N LEU A 68 -14.14 18.53 -2.03
CA LEU A 68 -13.16 19.62 -2.07
C LEU A 68 -13.69 20.90 -2.75
N ILE A 69 -15.00 21.05 -2.88
CA ILE A 69 -15.59 22.22 -3.53
C ILE A 69 -15.17 23.53 -2.84
N SER A 70 -15.04 24.60 -3.62
CA SER A 70 -14.86 25.97 -3.14
C SER A 70 -13.60 26.20 -2.30
N THR A 71 -12.49 25.52 -2.59
CA THR A 71 -11.21 25.73 -1.90
C THR A 71 -10.14 26.33 -2.82
N TYR A 72 -9.36 27.27 -2.28
CA TYR A 72 -8.31 28.01 -3.01
C TYR A 72 -6.90 27.59 -2.58
N SER A 73 -6.77 26.56 -1.75
CA SER A 73 -5.49 25.93 -1.42
C SER A 73 -5.47 24.49 -1.95
N PRO A 74 -4.34 24.00 -2.49
CA PRO A 74 -4.22 22.61 -2.93
C PRO A 74 -4.58 21.65 -1.80
N VAL A 75 -5.19 20.52 -2.19
CA VAL A 75 -5.50 19.43 -1.28
C VAL A 75 -4.93 18.15 -1.89
N THR A 76 -4.26 17.37 -1.06
CA THR A 76 -3.77 16.04 -1.44
C THR A 76 -4.59 14.98 -0.71
N ILE A 77 -5.24 14.11 -1.47
CA ILE A 77 -5.83 12.87 -0.95
C ILE A 77 -4.94 11.72 -1.39
N GLU A 78 -4.45 10.93 -0.45
CA GLU A 78 -3.57 9.82 -0.77
C GLU A 78 -3.80 8.58 0.09
N ASN A 79 -3.54 7.41 -0.50
CA ASN A 79 -3.68 6.12 0.19
C ASN A 79 -5.04 6.01 0.91
N SER A 80 -6.13 6.45 0.29
CA SER A 80 -7.43 6.56 0.94
C SER A 80 -8.48 5.78 0.16
N TRP A 81 -9.58 5.38 0.81
CA TRP A 81 -10.64 4.54 0.22
C TRP A 81 -12.00 5.21 0.34
N ALA A 82 -12.83 5.14 -0.71
CA ALA A 82 -14.18 5.67 -0.72
C ALA A 82 -15.17 4.68 -1.38
N TRP A 83 -16.17 4.20 -0.64
CA TRP A 83 -17.13 3.25 -1.21
C TRP A 83 -18.55 3.43 -0.70
N ARG A 84 -19.53 3.08 -1.54
CA ARG A 84 -20.96 3.11 -1.17
C ARG A 84 -21.43 4.44 -0.59
N ASN A 85 -20.83 5.56 -1.01
CA ASN A 85 -21.36 6.88 -0.70
C ASN A 85 -22.53 7.22 -1.64
N GLY A 86 -23.43 8.10 -1.22
CA GLY A 86 -24.63 8.48 -1.96
C GLY A 86 -25.88 7.68 -1.61
N TYR A 87 -25.81 6.88 -0.56
CA TYR A 87 -26.91 6.02 -0.13
C TYR A 87 -27.26 6.33 1.32
N MET A 88 -28.53 6.11 1.70
CA MET A 88 -28.85 6.03 3.11
C MET A 88 -28.01 4.92 3.76
N PRO A 89 -27.31 5.19 4.89
CA PRO A 89 -26.36 4.25 5.48
C PRO A 89 -26.89 2.83 5.62
N GLY A 90 -26.08 1.85 5.19
CA GLY A 90 -26.42 0.43 5.26
C GLY A 90 -27.47 -0.06 4.26
N THR A 91 -27.97 0.79 3.36
CA THR A 91 -29.01 0.43 2.36
C THR A 91 -28.57 0.78 0.94
N THR A 92 -29.29 0.32 -0.09
CA THR A 92 -29.08 0.81 -1.48
C THR A 92 -30.09 1.89 -1.87
N THR A 93 -30.73 2.53 -0.90
CA THR A 93 -31.67 3.63 -1.18
C THR A 93 -30.88 4.88 -1.48
N ALA A 94 -31.12 5.47 -2.65
CA ALA A 94 -30.43 6.68 -3.08
C ALA A 94 -30.62 7.83 -2.10
N SER A 95 -29.55 8.59 -1.87
CA SER A 95 -29.52 9.84 -1.10
C SER A 95 -28.76 10.90 -1.91
N GLY A 96 -27.92 11.72 -1.29
CA GLY A 96 -27.12 12.78 -1.91
C GLY A 96 -26.23 12.30 -3.06
N ASN A 97 -25.36 13.18 -3.58
CA ASN A 97 -24.72 13.05 -4.89
C ASN A 97 -24.05 11.69 -5.14
N GLY A 98 -23.30 11.18 -4.17
CA GLY A 98 -22.80 9.81 -4.18
C GLY A 98 -21.51 9.59 -4.94
N ASN A 99 -20.58 10.54 -4.88
CA ASN A 99 -19.25 10.39 -5.43
C ASN A 99 -18.30 9.81 -4.38
N GLY A 100 -17.32 9.01 -4.83
CA GLY A 100 -16.21 8.61 -3.96
C GLY A 100 -15.33 9.80 -3.63
N TYR A 101 -14.82 10.47 -4.68
CA TYR A 101 -13.98 11.66 -4.58
C TYR A 101 -14.54 12.77 -5.48
N LYS A 102 -15.15 13.81 -4.89
CA LYS A 102 -15.55 15.05 -5.54
C LYS A 102 -14.42 16.08 -5.39
N VAL A 103 -13.59 16.18 -6.43
CA VAL A 103 -12.27 16.82 -6.37
C VAL A 103 -12.32 18.24 -6.94
N GLY A 104 -12.97 19.15 -6.21
CA GLY A 104 -12.96 20.58 -6.52
C GLY A 104 -14.33 21.10 -6.96
N GLY A 105 -14.31 22.08 -7.85
CA GLY A 105 -15.50 22.82 -8.32
C GLY A 105 -15.76 24.11 -7.54
N PHE A 106 -16.58 24.98 -8.14
CA PHE A 106 -17.04 26.25 -7.57
C PHE A 106 -18.54 26.45 -7.86
N GLY A 107 -19.36 25.46 -7.51
CA GLY A 107 -20.81 25.51 -7.74
C GLY A 107 -21.23 25.41 -9.22
N GLY A 108 -20.34 24.95 -10.10
CA GLY A 108 -20.59 24.91 -11.55
C GLY A 108 -20.16 26.18 -12.28
N ASP A 109 -19.58 27.16 -11.60
CA ASP A 109 -19.02 28.36 -12.22
C ASP A 109 -17.52 28.21 -12.52
N TYR A 110 -17.06 28.92 -13.55
CA TYR A 110 -15.64 29.07 -13.81
C TYR A 110 -15.02 30.07 -12.84
N ASP A 111 -14.04 29.61 -12.05
CA ASP A 111 -13.25 30.44 -11.15
C ASP A 111 -11.78 30.47 -11.60
N ALA A 112 -11.25 31.66 -11.87
CA ALA A 112 -9.87 31.84 -12.33
C ALA A 112 -8.82 31.64 -11.20
N GLY A 113 -9.24 31.70 -9.94
CA GLY A 113 -8.44 31.43 -8.75
C GLY A 113 -8.38 29.94 -8.36
N ALA A 114 -9.02 29.07 -9.12
CA ALA A 114 -9.00 27.63 -8.90
C ALA A 114 -7.57 27.07 -8.85
N VAL A 115 -7.34 26.14 -7.92
CA VAL A 115 -6.04 25.51 -7.69
C VAL A 115 -6.09 24.02 -7.96
N LYS A 116 -4.99 23.46 -8.44
CA LYS A 116 -4.88 22.03 -8.68
C LYS A 116 -4.92 21.23 -7.37
N HIS A 117 -5.76 20.21 -7.31
CA HIS A 117 -5.74 19.17 -6.28
C HIS A 117 -5.06 17.88 -6.78
N THR A 118 -4.72 16.99 -5.86
CA THR A 118 -4.12 15.69 -6.19
C THR A 118 -4.85 14.56 -5.48
N VAL A 119 -5.23 13.52 -6.22
CA VAL A 119 -5.68 12.24 -5.66
C VAL A 119 -4.76 11.13 -6.17
N ARG A 120 -4.12 10.40 -5.25
CA ARG A 120 -3.20 9.32 -5.61
C ARG A 120 -3.29 8.09 -4.72
N PHE A 121 -2.91 6.93 -5.25
CA PHE A 121 -2.89 5.67 -4.50
C PHE A 121 -4.22 5.35 -3.79
N SER A 122 -5.33 5.82 -4.34
CA SER A 122 -6.64 5.79 -3.68
C SER A 122 -7.62 4.89 -4.42
N VAL A 123 -8.62 4.39 -3.69
CA VAL A 123 -9.58 3.40 -4.20
C VAL A 123 -11.01 3.91 -4.11
N ALA A 124 -11.77 3.85 -5.21
CA ALA A 124 -13.20 4.11 -5.21
C ALA A 124 -14.00 2.89 -5.70
N PHE A 125 -15.05 2.47 -5.01
CA PHE A 125 -15.92 1.40 -5.54
C PHE A 125 -17.37 1.49 -5.08
N LEU A 126 -18.30 1.07 -5.96
CA LEU A 126 -19.73 0.99 -5.66
C LEU A 126 -20.35 2.26 -5.04
N ASN A 127 -19.77 3.44 -5.31
CA ASN A 127 -20.44 4.69 -4.99
C ASN A 127 -21.64 4.85 -5.94
N ARG A 128 -22.69 5.56 -5.49
CA ARG A 128 -23.93 5.67 -6.27
C ARG A 128 -23.68 6.31 -7.64
N ALA A 129 -22.79 7.30 -7.68
CA ALA A 129 -22.38 8.04 -8.86
C ALA A 129 -20.90 7.77 -9.19
N ALA A 130 -20.08 8.81 -9.27
CA ALA A 130 -18.72 8.67 -9.78
C ALA A 130 -17.75 8.10 -8.73
N GLY A 131 -16.77 7.31 -9.15
CA GLY A 131 -15.63 6.97 -8.30
C GLY A 131 -14.77 8.20 -8.04
N PHE A 132 -14.21 8.77 -9.11
CA PHE A 132 -13.43 10.01 -9.12
C PHE A 132 -14.11 11.04 -10.01
N TYR A 133 -14.40 12.21 -9.44
CA TYR A 133 -15.15 13.27 -10.10
C TYR A 133 -14.41 14.60 -10.04
N THR A 134 -14.29 15.29 -11.18
CA THR A 134 -13.69 16.63 -11.25
C THR A 134 -14.64 17.75 -10.83
N ASN A 135 -15.96 17.51 -10.77
CA ASN A 135 -16.93 18.45 -10.24
C ASN A 135 -16.91 19.85 -10.85
N HIS A 136 -16.90 19.95 -12.18
CA HIS A 136 -16.86 21.22 -12.89
C HIS A 136 -15.65 22.08 -12.51
N HIS A 137 -14.54 21.47 -12.07
CA HIS A 137 -13.39 22.24 -11.65
C HIS A 137 -12.75 22.98 -12.86
N PRO A 138 -12.35 24.26 -12.70
CA PRO A 138 -11.78 25.06 -13.80
C PRO A 138 -10.40 24.60 -14.29
N VAL A 139 -9.61 23.96 -13.42
CA VAL A 139 -8.24 23.51 -13.71
C VAL A 139 -8.11 21.99 -13.67
N ALA A 140 -7.11 21.45 -14.36
CA ALA A 140 -6.87 20.01 -14.40
C ALA A 140 -6.22 19.54 -13.08
N ASN A 141 -6.95 18.71 -12.31
CA ASN A 141 -6.42 18.00 -11.15
C ASN A 141 -5.50 16.85 -11.56
N ASP A 142 -4.67 16.39 -10.62
CA ASP A 142 -3.79 15.24 -10.80
C ASP A 142 -4.45 13.98 -10.21
N TYR A 143 -4.62 12.95 -11.04
CA TYR A 143 -5.13 11.64 -10.65
C TYR A 143 -4.08 10.59 -11.01
N PHE A 144 -3.33 10.10 -10.04
CA PHE A 144 -2.21 9.20 -10.26
C PHE A 144 -2.35 7.89 -9.50
N ASN A 145 -2.17 6.76 -10.19
CA ASN A 145 -2.16 5.45 -9.54
C ASN A 145 -3.41 5.27 -8.64
N ASN A 146 -4.61 5.48 -9.18
CA ASN A 146 -5.85 5.20 -8.45
C ASN A 146 -6.56 3.99 -9.03
N THR A 147 -7.31 3.26 -8.20
CA THR A 147 -8.18 2.17 -8.67
C THR A 147 -9.64 2.55 -8.46
N SER A 148 -10.43 2.49 -9.52
CA SER A 148 -11.88 2.60 -9.48
C SER A 148 -12.51 1.29 -9.95
N TYR A 149 -13.53 0.82 -9.22
CA TYR A 149 -14.18 -0.45 -9.50
C TYR A 149 -15.71 -0.34 -9.38
N ALA A 150 -16.43 -0.64 -10.47
CA ALA A 150 -17.88 -0.74 -10.49
C ALA A 150 -18.64 0.52 -10.03
N ASN A 151 -18.12 1.72 -10.34
CA ASN A 151 -18.86 2.98 -10.15
C ASN A 151 -19.57 3.42 -11.46
N ASN A 152 -20.33 4.51 -11.38
CA ASN A 152 -21.17 5.00 -12.47
C ASN A 152 -20.97 6.52 -12.70
N PRO A 153 -19.85 6.97 -13.29
CA PRO A 153 -18.73 6.19 -13.82
C PRO A 153 -17.54 6.06 -12.84
N ASP A 154 -16.54 5.26 -13.19
CA ASP A 154 -15.28 5.19 -12.45
C ASP A 154 -14.52 6.53 -12.44
N PHE A 155 -14.30 7.13 -13.62
CA PHE A 155 -13.70 8.46 -13.75
C PHE A 155 -14.62 9.41 -14.53
N ASN A 156 -15.17 10.42 -13.86
CA ASN A 156 -15.93 11.51 -14.48
C ASN A 156 -15.11 12.79 -14.48
N MET A 157 -14.53 13.15 -15.63
CA MET A 157 -13.62 14.31 -15.70
C MET A 157 -14.31 15.61 -16.11
N LEU A 158 -15.62 15.72 -15.87
CA LEU A 158 -16.40 16.93 -16.18
C LEU A 158 -15.87 18.13 -15.39
N GLY A 159 -15.22 19.04 -16.11
CA GLY A 159 -14.76 20.35 -15.70
C GLY A 159 -15.49 21.46 -16.45
N ILE A 160 -15.02 22.69 -16.27
CA ILE A 160 -15.56 23.88 -16.94
C ILE A 160 -14.45 24.72 -17.56
N ASP A 161 -14.74 25.39 -18.67
CA ASP A 161 -13.86 26.39 -19.28
C ASP A 161 -14.28 27.82 -18.97
N SER A 162 -13.44 28.79 -19.36
CA SER A 162 -13.66 30.21 -19.09
C SER A 162 -14.88 30.81 -19.80
N SER A 163 -15.49 30.09 -20.74
CA SER A 163 -16.76 30.48 -21.37
C SER A 163 -17.98 29.91 -20.63
N GLY A 164 -17.76 29.08 -19.61
CA GLY A 164 -18.81 28.36 -18.89
C GLY A 164 -19.19 27.02 -19.56
N ALA A 165 -18.46 26.58 -20.59
CA ALA A 165 -18.77 25.35 -21.29
C ALA A 165 -18.16 24.12 -20.58
N ALA A 166 -18.87 23.00 -20.67
CA ALA A 166 -18.41 21.70 -20.18
C ALA A 166 -17.18 21.22 -20.96
N VAL A 167 -16.12 20.84 -20.25
CA VAL A 167 -14.89 20.29 -20.85
C VAL A 167 -14.25 19.27 -19.91
N GLY A 168 -13.59 18.27 -20.46
CA GLY A 168 -12.80 17.33 -19.68
C GLY A 168 -11.58 18.01 -19.05
N ARG A 169 -11.40 17.86 -17.73
CA ARG A 169 -10.27 18.41 -16.97
C ARG A 169 -9.60 17.32 -16.12
N GLY A 170 -8.30 17.11 -16.31
CA GLY A 170 -7.53 16.19 -15.47
C GLY A 170 -6.23 15.74 -16.13
N ASN A 171 -5.22 15.49 -15.31
CA ASN A 171 -3.99 14.81 -15.68
C ASN A 171 -4.05 13.40 -15.08
N LEU A 172 -4.27 12.41 -15.93
CA LEU A 172 -4.53 11.03 -15.51
C LEU A 172 -3.40 10.12 -15.95
N ARG A 173 -2.69 9.52 -15.00
CA ARG A 173 -1.64 8.52 -15.25
C ARG A 173 -1.80 7.32 -14.34
N ASN A 174 -1.54 6.12 -14.87
CA ASN A 174 -1.46 4.87 -14.11
C ASN A 174 -2.76 4.50 -13.39
N ASN A 175 -3.90 5.08 -13.75
CA ASN A 175 -5.17 4.75 -13.11
C ASN A 175 -5.76 3.47 -13.70
N LEU A 176 -6.47 2.74 -12.85
CA LEU A 176 -7.17 1.51 -13.19
C LEU A 176 -8.67 1.72 -13.00
N ALA A 177 -9.42 1.76 -14.09
CA ALA A 177 -10.87 1.62 -14.08
C ALA A 177 -11.23 0.20 -14.49
N TYR A 178 -12.12 -0.47 -13.75
CA TYR A 178 -12.50 -1.86 -14.04
C TYR A 178 -13.94 -2.14 -13.63
N THR A 179 -14.72 -2.65 -14.60
CA THR A 179 -16.18 -2.88 -14.52
C THR A 179 -17.01 -1.59 -14.35
N GLY A 180 -18.33 -1.66 -14.55
CA GLY A 180 -19.20 -0.48 -14.56
C GLY A 180 -18.98 0.41 -15.79
N THR A 181 -19.21 1.72 -15.63
CA THR A 181 -18.91 2.70 -16.69
C THR A 181 -17.52 3.27 -16.45
N LEU A 182 -16.52 2.90 -17.27
CA LEU A 182 -15.12 3.23 -16.98
C LEU A 182 -14.83 4.73 -16.93
N THR A 183 -15.35 5.49 -17.89
CA THR A 183 -15.02 6.91 -18.02
C THR A 183 -16.20 7.71 -18.56
N SER A 184 -16.30 8.98 -18.15
CA SER A 184 -17.17 9.98 -18.75
C SER A 184 -16.47 11.35 -18.81
N ASN A 185 -16.90 12.21 -19.74
CA ASN A 185 -16.41 13.59 -19.90
C ASN A 185 -14.88 13.71 -20.04
N MET A 186 -14.26 12.83 -20.82
CA MET A 186 -12.80 12.77 -20.98
C MET A 186 -12.23 13.74 -22.03
N THR A 187 -13.06 14.29 -22.92
CA THR A 187 -12.61 15.15 -24.02
C THR A 187 -11.99 16.44 -23.48
N GLY A 188 -10.68 16.63 -23.70
CA GLY A 188 -9.91 17.76 -23.16
C GLY A 188 -8.96 17.41 -22.01
N THR A 189 -9.05 16.18 -21.48
CA THR A 189 -8.12 15.68 -20.46
C THR A 189 -6.74 15.36 -21.04
N SER A 190 -5.72 15.38 -20.19
CA SER A 190 -4.43 14.75 -20.45
C SER A 190 -4.42 13.36 -19.81
N ALA A 191 -4.96 12.36 -20.52
CA ALA A 191 -5.03 10.97 -20.06
C ALA A 191 -4.11 10.05 -20.88
N ALA A 192 -3.19 9.36 -20.20
CA ALA A 192 -2.31 8.37 -20.82
C ALA A 192 -1.89 7.32 -19.78
N TYR A 193 -1.46 6.13 -20.22
CA TYR A 193 -1.04 5.04 -19.32
C TYR A 193 -2.08 4.65 -18.26
N ASN A 194 -3.37 4.86 -18.54
CA ASN A 194 -4.46 4.32 -17.71
C ASN A 194 -4.97 3.03 -18.35
N SER A 195 -5.70 2.22 -17.60
CA SER A 195 -6.23 0.93 -18.11
C SER A 195 -7.04 1.08 -19.40
N TRP A 196 -7.82 2.16 -19.53
CA TRP A 196 -8.62 2.48 -20.71
C TRP A 196 -7.83 3.07 -21.89
N ASN A 197 -6.54 3.40 -21.71
CA ASN A 197 -5.69 3.91 -22.80
C ASN A 197 -4.79 2.82 -23.40
N LEU A 198 -4.47 1.79 -22.62
CA LEU A 198 -3.40 0.85 -22.95
C LEU A 198 -3.86 -0.38 -23.73
N GLY A 199 -5.17 -0.52 -24.00
CA GLY A 199 -5.72 -1.66 -24.75
C GLY A 199 -5.52 -3.01 -24.04
N LEU A 200 -5.39 -2.97 -22.70
CA LEU A 200 -5.20 -4.17 -21.87
C LEU A 200 -6.52 -4.89 -21.67
N THR A 201 -6.50 -6.22 -21.73
CA THR A 201 -7.67 -7.03 -21.37
C THR A 201 -7.74 -7.17 -19.86
N LEU A 202 -8.78 -6.61 -19.25
CA LEU A 202 -9.03 -6.74 -17.83
C LEU A 202 -9.93 -7.92 -17.52
N SER A 203 -9.64 -8.60 -16.42
CA SER A 203 -10.42 -9.71 -15.87
C SER A 203 -10.15 -9.80 -14.37
N ASP A 204 -11.00 -10.51 -13.62
CA ASP A 204 -10.81 -10.68 -12.18
C ASP A 204 -9.47 -11.35 -11.85
N ALA A 205 -8.93 -12.18 -12.75
CA ALA A 205 -7.61 -12.81 -12.61
C ALA A 205 -6.42 -11.84 -12.60
N GLN A 206 -6.63 -10.56 -12.94
CA GLN A 206 -5.61 -9.52 -12.76
C GLN A 206 -5.41 -9.14 -11.28
N PHE A 207 -6.33 -9.56 -10.41
CA PHE A 207 -6.36 -9.19 -8.99
C PHE A 207 -6.24 -10.41 -8.10
N GLN A 208 -5.70 -10.23 -6.90
CA GLN A 208 -5.72 -11.26 -5.85
C GLN A 208 -7.15 -11.53 -5.38
N SER A 209 -7.99 -10.50 -5.38
CA SER A 209 -9.43 -10.57 -5.09
C SER A 209 -10.14 -9.33 -5.63
N VAL A 210 -11.35 -9.48 -6.15
CA VAL A 210 -12.25 -8.37 -6.52
C VAL A 210 -13.38 -8.18 -5.50
N SER A 211 -13.24 -8.73 -4.28
CA SER A 211 -14.27 -8.61 -3.25
C SER A 211 -14.51 -7.16 -2.85
N THR A 212 -15.78 -6.81 -2.75
CA THR A 212 -16.26 -5.50 -2.27
C THR A 212 -16.77 -5.56 -0.82
N SER A 213 -16.50 -6.65 -0.10
CA SER A 213 -16.77 -6.82 1.33
C SER A 213 -15.46 -6.87 2.12
N GLY A 214 -15.50 -6.54 3.41
CA GLY A 214 -14.33 -6.60 4.31
C GLY A 214 -13.39 -5.39 4.27
N TRP A 215 -13.72 -4.36 3.48
CA TRP A 215 -12.95 -3.10 3.42
C TRP A 215 -13.05 -2.26 4.70
N ASP A 216 -14.07 -2.55 5.51
CA ASP A 216 -14.33 -2.04 6.86
C ASP A 216 -13.57 -2.81 7.96
N ALA A 217 -12.70 -3.76 7.60
CA ALA A 217 -11.85 -4.47 8.56
C ALA A 217 -11.11 -3.49 9.50
N ALA A 218 -10.84 -3.94 10.72
CA ALA A 218 -10.13 -3.14 11.70
C ALA A 218 -8.79 -2.64 11.15
N ARG A 219 -8.47 -1.38 11.43
CA ARG A 219 -7.14 -0.81 11.15
C ARG A 219 -6.07 -1.60 11.89
N GLN A 220 -4.84 -1.49 11.41
CA GLN A 220 -3.68 -2.03 12.13
C GLN A 220 -3.48 -1.28 13.45
N ALA A 221 -2.65 -1.85 14.34
CA ALA A 221 -2.42 -1.27 15.66
C ALA A 221 -1.83 0.16 15.63
N ASP A 222 -1.12 0.51 14.55
CA ASP A 222 -0.55 1.85 14.32
C ASP A 222 -1.54 2.81 13.62
N GLY A 223 -2.79 2.37 13.42
CA GLY A 223 -3.84 3.10 12.71
C GLY A 223 -3.78 3.00 11.19
N SER A 224 -2.73 2.41 10.61
CA SER A 224 -2.65 2.24 9.15
C SER A 224 -3.79 1.37 8.62
N LEU A 225 -4.10 1.53 7.33
CA LEU A 225 -5.13 0.76 6.66
C LEU A 225 -4.87 -0.76 6.80
N PRO A 226 -5.93 -1.58 6.89
CA PRO A 226 -5.76 -3.03 6.88
C PRO A 226 -5.11 -3.52 5.58
N VAL A 227 -4.29 -4.56 5.68
CA VAL A 227 -3.73 -5.23 4.50
C VAL A 227 -4.78 -6.20 3.96
N LEU A 228 -5.49 -5.76 2.92
CA LEU A 228 -6.51 -6.56 2.25
C LEU A 228 -6.02 -7.02 0.86
N PRO A 229 -6.41 -8.21 0.38
CA PRO A 229 -6.06 -8.67 -0.97
C PRO A 229 -6.87 -7.98 -2.07
N HIS A 230 -7.90 -7.21 -1.69
CA HIS A 230 -8.88 -6.66 -2.63
C HIS A 230 -8.27 -5.60 -3.54
N LEU A 231 -8.53 -5.74 -4.84
CA LEU A 231 -8.06 -4.87 -5.92
C LEU A 231 -6.53 -4.67 -5.98
N ARG A 232 -5.76 -5.50 -5.26
CA ARG A 232 -4.32 -5.64 -5.44
C ARG A 232 -4.05 -6.55 -6.61
N LEU A 233 -3.03 -6.23 -7.39
CA LEU A 233 -2.64 -7.04 -8.54
C LEU A 233 -2.22 -8.45 -8.09
N ALA A 234 -2.68 -9.45 -8.83
CA ALA A 234 -2.16 -10.81 -8.72
C ALA A 234 -0.72 -10.85 -9.25
N ALA A 235 0.11 -11.76 -8.75
CA ALA A 235 1.51 -11.85 -9.18
C ALA A 235 1.69 -12.07 -10.70
N SER A 236 0.71 -12.70 -11.34
CA SER A 236 0.67 -12.92 -12.79
C SER A 236 -0.02 -11.79 -13.58
N SER A 237 -0.33 -10.67 -12.93
CA SER A 237 -1.10 -9.59 -13.54
C SER A 237 -0.30 -8.93 -14.67
N THR A 238 -0.99 -8.73 -15.78
CA THR A 238 -0.46 -8.00 -16.95
C THR A 238 -0.45 -6.49 -16.72
N LEU A 239 -0.98 -6.02 -15.59
CA LEU A 239 -1.04 -4.61 -15.19
C LEU A 239 0.23 -4.14 -14.47
N ILE A 240 1.11 -5.10 -14.12
CA ILE A 240 2.40 -4.84 -13.50
C ILE A 240 3.36 -4.20 -14.50
N ASP A 241 4.13 -3.20 -14.07
CA ASP A 241 5.10 -2.47 -14.87
C ASP A 241 4.51 -1.84 -16.15
N LYS A 242 3.23 -1.42 -16.13
CA LYS A 242 2.54 -0.82 -17.30
C LYS A 242 2.31 0.68 -17.20
N GLY A 243 2.55 1.26 -16.04
CA GLY A 243 2.46 2.69 -15.81
C GLY A 243 3.65 3.46 -16.39
N THR A 244 3.67 4.75 -16.09
CA THR A 244 4.74 5.68 -16.42
C THR A 244 5.19 6.42 -15.17
N ASN A 245 6.49 6.74 -15.08
CA ASN A 245 7.05 7.42 -13.93
C ASN A 245 6.51 8.86 -13.84
N VAL A 246 5.71 9.12 -12.82
CA VAL A 246 5.13 10.44 -12.49
C VAL A 246 5.82 11.09 -11.28
N GLY A 247 7.02 10.63 -10.91
CA GLY A 247 7.78 11.10 -9.75
C GLY A 247 7.30 10.52 -8.41
N LEU A 248 6.52 9.42 -8.44
CA LEU A 248 6.08 8.69 -7.26
C LEU A 248 6.88 7.38 -7.09
N PRO A 249 7.02 6.85 -5.86
CA PRO A 249 7.70 5.59 -5.63
C PRO A 249 7.02 4.43 -6.36
N TYR A 250 7.83 3.53 -6.94
CA TYR A 250 7.39 2.31 -7.60
C TYR A 250 8.45 1.22 -7.48
N SER A 251 8.07 -0.02 -7.76
CA SER A 251 8.97 -1.18 -7.82
C SER A 251 9.08 -1.68 -9.26
N GLY A 252 10.13 -2.44 -9.57
CA GLY A 252 10.27 -3.01 -10.92
C GLY A 252 10.75 -2.01 -11.98
N ALA A 253 10.33 -2.23 -13.22
CA ALA A 253 10.74 -1.45 -14.38
C ALA A 253 9.92 -0.16 -14.55
N ALA A 254 8.65 -0.15 -14.13
CA ALA A 254 7.76 1.00 -14.19
C ALA A 254 6.66 0.87 -13.11
N PRO A 255 5.94 1.95 -12.76
CA PRO A 255 4.81 1.83 -11.84
C PRO A 255 3.76 0.83 -12.32
N ASP A 256 3.14 0.14 -11.39
CA ASP A 256 1.96 -0.67 -11.70
C ASP A 256 0.75 0.22 -11.97
N LEU A 257 -0.25 -0.32 -12.66
CA LEU A 257 -1.55 0.36 -12.75
C LEU A 257 -2.35 0.16 -11.47
N GLY A 258 -3.00 1.24 -11.04
CA GLY A 258 -3.91 1.24 -9.89
C GLY A 258 -3.30 1.75 -8.59
N ALA A 259 -4.08 1.63 -7.52
CA ALA A 259 -3.83 2.17 -6.20
C ALA A 259 -2.70 1.50 -5.43
N PHE A 260 -2.40 0.24 -5.77
CA PHE A 260 -1.48 -0.58 -5.02
C PHE A 260 -0.36 -1.02 -5.94
N GLU A 261 0.83 -0.49 -5.68
CA GLU A 261 2.04 -1.05 -6.24
C GLU A 261 2.18 -2.48 -5.74
N GLN A 262 2.33 -3.43 -6.66
CA GLN A 262 2.87 -4.71 -6.32
C GLN A 262 4.33 -4.44 -5.96
N SER A 263 4.63 -4.53 -4.67
CA SER A 263 6.00 -4.71 -4.23
C SER A 263 6.55 -5.83 -5.11
N GLY A 264 7.52 -5.54 -5.97
CA GLY A 264 8.22 -6.57 -6.72
C GLY A 264 8.78 -7.51 -5.66
N SER A 265 8.17 -8.70 -5.54
CA SER A 265 8.11 -9.51 -4.31
C SER A 265 7.33 -8.83 -3.18
N THR A 266 6.42 -9.59 -2.55
CA THR A 266 5.99 -9.40 -1.15
C THR A 266 7.06 -8.63 -0.37
N PRO A 267 6.75 -7.61 0.47
CA PRO A 267 7.71 -7.26 1.51
C PRO A 267 8.12 -8.61 2.13
N PRO A 268 9.41 -8.97 2.21
CA PRO A 268 9.75 -10.24 2.79
C PRO A 268 9.11 -10.19 4.16
N SER A 269 8.05 -10.98 4.36
CA SER A 269 7.68 -11.38 5.69
C SER A 269 8.92 -12.13 6.09
N THR A 270 9.83 -11.46 6.79
CA THR A 270 11.08 -12.06 7.23
C THR A 270 10.68 -13.35 7.93
N GLN A 271 10.89 -14.47 7.25
CA GLN A 271 10.42 -15.73 7.75
C GLN A 271 11.51 -16.21 8.69
N ARG A 272 11.15 -16.36 9.95
CA ARG A 272 12.06 -16.91 10.94
C ARG A 272 12.12 -18.42 10.81
N TYR A 273 13.34 -18.92 10.76
CA TYR A 273 13.69 -20.32 10.88
C TYR A 273 14.52 -20.48 12.15
N GLU A 274 13.87 -20.92 13.22
CA GLU A 274 14.52 -21.23 14.50
C GLU A 274 15.53 -22.37 14.30
N ALA A 275 16.76 -22.23 14.81
CA ALA A 275 17.84 -23.18 14.56
C ALA A 275 17.63 -24.52 15.28
N GLU A 276 16.75 -24.56 16.28
CA GLU A 276 16.46 -25.71 17.11
C GLU A 276 15.30 -26.59 16.63
N THR A 277 14.56 -26.16 15.61
CA THR A 277 13.41 -26.92 15.09
C THR A 277 13.47 -27.13 13.59
N ALA A 278 12.81 -28.20 13.13
CA ALA A 278 12.67 -28.45 11.71
C ALA A 278 11.95 -27.26 11.02
N PRO A 279 12.41 -26.83 9.83
CA PRO A 279 13.26 -27.58 8.91
C PRO A 279 14.77 -27.26 9.03
N ALA A 280 15.22 -26.71 10.17
CA ALA A 280 16.65 -26.58 10.45
C ALA A 280 17.27 -27.90 10.93
N VAL A 281 18.58 -28.04 10.71
CA VAL A 281 19.41 -29.14 11.18
C VAL A 281 20.64 -28.55 11.86
N CYS A 282 20.80 -28.85 13.14
CA CYS A 282 21.98 -28.53 13.92
C CYS A 282 22.89 -29.76 14.04
N GLN A 283 24.12 -29.70 13.54
CA GLN A 283 25.11 -30.73 13.82
C GLN A 283 25.84 -30.43 15.13
N GLY A 284 25.16 -30.72 16.24
CA GLY A 284 25.62 -30.48 17.59
C GLY A 284 24.51 -30.82 18.58
N THR A 285 24.32 -29.98 19.60
CA THR A 285 23.19 -30.08 20.51
C THR A 285 22.24 -28.89 20.36
N ILE A 286 20.99 -29.11 20.72
CA ILE A 286 20.04 -28.03 20.97
C ILE A 286 20.09 -27.74 22.46
N ASP A 287 20.49 -26.52 22.79
CA ASP A 287 20.66 -26.07 24.16
C ASP A 287 19.72 -24.88 24.46
N SER A 288 19.49 -24.60 25.73
CA SER A 288 18.68 -23.47 26.21
C SER A 288 19.26 -22.84 27.50
N ASN A 289 20.53 -23.13 27.79
CA ASN A 289 21.24 -22.75 29.02
C ASN A 289 21.83 -21.33 29.00
N HIS A 290 21.69 -20.59 27.90
CA HIS A 290 22.03 -19.17 27.79
C HIS A 290 20.80 -18.36 27.43
N THR A 291 20.41 -17.38 28.24
CA THR A 291 19.19 -16.61 27.99
C THR A 291 19.31 -15.68 26.78
N GLY A 292 18.16 -15.25 26.24
CA GLY A 292 18.08 -14.25 25.17
C GLY A 292 17.90 -14.80 23.75
N PHE A 293 17.79 -16.11 23.57
CA PHE A 293 17.34 -16.76 22.32
C PHE A 293 15.83 -16.53 22.06
N SER A 294 15.36 -16.81 20.84
CA SER A 294 13.94 -16.98 20.52
C SER A 294 13.54 -18.45 20.43
N GLY A 295 12.24 -18.71 20.42
CA GLY A 295 11.76 -20.09 20.40
C GLY A 295 12.06 -20.83 21.70
N SER A 296 12.54 -22.06 21.57
CA SER A 296 12.70 -23.03 22.67
C SER A 296 14.16 -23.32 23.02
N GLY A 297 15.11 -22.85 22.22
CA GLY A 297 16.53 -23.06 22.41
C GLY A 297 17.34 -22.43 21.29
N PHE A 298 18.54 -22.97 21.05
CA PHE A 298 19.43 -22.55 19.98
C PHE A 298 20.32 -23.71 19.56
N CYS A 299 20.92 -23.62 18.37
CA CYS A 299 21.91 -24.59 17.91
C CYS A 299 23.29 -24.30 18.54
N ASN A 300 23.78 -25.23 19.34
CA ASN A 300 25.17 -25.30 19.80
C ASN A 300 25.92 -26.31 18.92
N GLY A 301 26.50 -25.82 17.82
CA GLY A 301 27.19 -26.66 16.84
C GLY A 301 28.48 -27.28 17.37
N ASN A 302 28.82 -28.48 16.88
CA ASN A 302 30.09 -29.13 17.23
C ASN A 302 31.30 -28.22 16.92
N ALA A 303 32.25 -28.17 17.85
CA ALA A 303 33.51 -27.45 17.68
C ALA A 303 34.48 -28.24 16.77
N ALA A 304 34.21 -28.26 15.46
CA ALA A 304 35.01 -28.96 14.47
C ALA A 304 34.92 -28.32 13.09
N VAL A 305 35.99 -28.42 12.30
CA VAL A 305 35.92 -28.17 10.86
C VAL A 305 35.03 -29.24 10.23
N GLY A 306 34.07 -28.82 9.39
CA GLY A 306 33.10 -29.73 8.78
C GLY A 306 31.86 -30.01 9.64
N ALA A 307 31.72 -29.38 10.81
CA ALA A 307 30.42 -29.23 11.45
C ALA A 307 29.47 -28.40 10.56
N TYR A 308 28.17 -28.33 10.87
CA TYR A 308 27.27 -27.40 10.19
C TYR A 308 26.01 -27.06 10.97
N ALA A 309 25.41 -25.93 10.59
CA ALA A 309 24.00 -25.66 10.78
C ALA A 309 23.36 -25.41 9.41
N GLN A 310 22.20 -25.99 9.16
CA GLN A 310 21.52 -25.92 7.88
C GLN A 310 20.06 -25.53 8.07
N PHE A 311 19.57 -24.62 7.24
CA PHE A 311 18.19 -24.17 7.18
C PHE A 311 17.61 -24.49 5.81
N THR A 312 16.37 -24.97 5.77
CA THR A 312 15.61 -25.11 4.52
C THR A 312 14.65 -23.94 4.41
N VAL A 313 14.98 -22.97 3.54
CA VAL A 313 14.24 -21.73 3.35
C VAL A 313 13.35 -21.84 2.12
N ASN A 314 12.06 -21.56 2.25
CA ASN A 314 11.15 -21.52 1.10
C ASN A 314 10.97 -20.08 0.63
N ALA A 315 11.43 -19.79 -0.59
CA ALA A 315 11.21 -18.50 -1.24
C ALA A 315 10.00 -18.60 -2.19
N SER A 316 9.07 -17.64 -2.11
CA SER A 316 7.88 -17.63 -3.00
C SER A 316 8.25 -17.39 -4.47
N THR A 317 9.38 -16.73 -4.72
CA THR A 317 9.90 -16.39 -6.05
C THR A 317 11.42 -16.54 -6.07
N ALA A 318 12.01 -16.72 -7.26
CA ALA A 318 13.46 -16.67 -7.42
C ALA A 318 13.92 -15.22 -7.37
N GLY A 319 15.04 -14.93 -6.70
CA GLY A 319 15.52 -13.57 -6.56
C GLY A 319 16.58 -13.39 -5.50
N THR A 320 16.95 -12.12 -5.26
CA THR A 320 17.89 -11.75 -4.21
C THR A 320 17.15 -11.65 -2.87
N ALA A 321 17.67 -12.28 -1.82
CA ALA A 321 17.14 -12.23 -0.45
C ALA A 321 18.22 -11.75 0.53
N THR A 322 17.79 -11.13 1.63
CA THR A 322 18.69 -10.73 2.72
C THR A 322 18.47 -11.64 3.92
N LEU A 323 19.46 -12.47 4.21
CA LEU A 323 19.47 -13.33 5.39
C LEU A 323 19.90 -12.52 6.61
N GLY A 324 19.18 -12.65 7.73
CA GLY A 324 19.58 -12.20 9.05
C GLY A 324 19.92 -13.39 9.94
N ILE A 325 21.20 -13.60 10.23
CA ILE A 325 21.65 -14.75 11.04
C ILE A 325 21.94 -14.25 12.45
N ARG A 326 21.11 -14.66 13.42
CA ARG A 326 21.29 -14.28 14.82
C ARG A 326 22.15 -15.29 15.56
N PHE A 327 23.17 -14.78 16.25
CA PHE A 327 24.20 -15.59 16.88
C PHE A 327 24.70 -15.00 18.20
N ALA A 328 25.30 -15.85 19.03
CA ALA A 328 26.09 -15.44 20.20
C ALA A 328 27.46 -16.11 20.15
N ASN A 329 28.52 -15.33 20.38
CA ASN A 329 29.90 -15.80 20.47
C ASN A 329 30.53 -15.27 21.75
N GLY A 330 30.44 -16.05 22.83
CA GLY A 330 31.02 -15.69 24.12
C GLY A 330 32.54 -15.88 24.22
N THR A 331 33.23 -16.23 23.13
CA THR A 331 34.69 -16.34 23.10
C THR A 331 35.35 -14.99 22.74
N GLY A 332 36.68 -14.90 22.87
CA GLY A 332 37.43 -13.69 22.52
C GLY A 332 37.81 -13.57 21.04
N GLY A 333 37.54 -14.57 20.20
CA GLY A 333 37.93 -14.61 18.79
C GLY A 333 36.76 -14.83 17.84
N ALA A 334 36.92 -14.38 16.60
CA ALA A 334 35.92 -14.60 15.56
C ALA A 334 35.76 -16.10 15.23
N ARG A 335 34.54 -16.51 14.91
CA ARG A 335 34.22 -17.86 14.41
C ARG A 335 33.76 -17.76 12.95
N PRO A 336 34.64 -17.88 11.95
CA PRO A 336 34.25 -17.73 10.55
C PRO A 336 33.61 -19.00 9.96
N ALA A 337 32.62 -18.83 9.10
CA ALA A 337 31.94 -19.92 8.39
C ALA A 337 31.73 -19.61 6.90
N ASN A 338 31.84 -20.63 6.06
CA ASN A 338 31.37 -20.58 4.68
C ASN A 338 29.84 -20.57 4.67
N LEU A 339 29.24 -19.60 4.00
CA LEU A 339 27.83 -19.56 3.67
C LEU A 339 27.63 -20.29 2.34
N ILE A 340 26.90 -21.39 2.38
CA ILE A 340 26.62 -22.25 1.24
C ILE A 340 25.12 -22.15 0.92
N VAL A 341 24.80 -21.82 -0.32
CA VAL A 341 23.42 -21.74 -0.82
C VAL A 341 23.27 -22.76 -1.94
N ASN A 342 22.33 -23.70 -1.79
CA ASN A 342 22.05 -24.74 -2.77
C ASN A 342 23.31 -25.52 -3.23
N GLY A 343 24.24 -25.76 -2.30
CA GLY A 343 25.48 -26.51 -2.53
C GLY A 343 26.67 -25.67 -3.02
N ALA A 344 26.49 -24.38 -3.31
CA ALA A 344 27.58 -23.48 -3.72
C ALA A 344 27.98 -22.54 -2.57
N THR A 345 29.28 -22.42 -2.29
CA THR A 345 29.78 -21.39 -1.36
C THR A 345 29.64 -20.02 -1.99
N VAL A 346 28.84 -19.14 -1.35
CA VAL A 346 28.55 -17.78 -1.85
C VAL A 346 29.30 -16.70 -1.08
N ALA A 347 29.72 -16.97 0.16
CA ALA A 347 30.49 -16.05 0.98
C ALA A 347 31.23 -16.79 2.11
N THR A 348 32.19 -16.10 2.75
CA THR A 348 32.72 -16.46 4.07
C THR A 348 32.33 -15.38 5.07
N VAL A 349 31.56 -15.75 6.08
CA VAL A 349 30.99 -14.84 7.09
C VAL A 349 31.79 -14.94 8.38
N SER A 350 32.28 -13.81 8.88
CA SER A 350 32.95 -13.74 10.19
C SER A 350 31.95 -13.41 11.30
N TYR A 351 31.85 -14.28 12.31
CA TYR A 351 31.06 -14.06 13.51
C TYR A 351 31.96 -13.63 14.68
N GLU A 352 32.08 -12.32 14.86
CA GLU A 352 32.91 -11.69 15.90
C GLU A 352 32.44 -12.01 17.33
N ALA A 353 33.26 -11.72 18.33
CA ALA A 353 32.87 -11.85 19.73
C ALA A 353 31.66 -10.94 20.05
N THR A 354 30.65 -11.49 20.74
CA THR A 354 29.49 -10.71 21.23
C THR A 354 29.66 -10.30 22.70
N GLY A 355 30.76 -10.71 23.34
CA GLY A 355 31.10 -10.37 24.73
C GLY A 355 30.60 -11.38 25.78
N ALA A 356 29.47 -12.05 25.53
CA ALA A 356 28.96 -13.13 26.37
C ALA A 356 28.04 -14.06 25.58
N TRP A 357 27.88 -15.32 26.01
CA TRP A 357 26.95 -16.27 25.40
C TRP A 357 25.47 -15.90 25.56
N THR A 358 25.15 -14.96 26.45
CA THR A 358 23.80 -14.38 26.62
C THR A 358 23.62 -13.08 25.83
N THR A 359 24.65 -12.61 25.13
CA THR A 359 24.59 -11.42 24.27
C THR A 359 24.56 -11.86 22.81
N TRP A 360 23.45 -11.52 22.15
CA TRP A 360 23.16 -11.96 20.79
C TRP A 360 23.29 -10.80 19.82
N SER A 361 23.68 -11.10 18.59
CA SER A 361 23.82 -10.12 17.49
C SER A 361 23.38 -10.75 16.18
N THR A 362 23.02 -9.91 15.20
CA THR A 362 22.57 -10.37 13.89
C THR A 362 23.58 -9.96 12.81
N LYS A 363 23.98 -10.91 11.96
CA LYS A 363 24.77 -10.67 10.75
C LYS A 363 23.88 -10.79 9.52
N SER A 364 23.87 -9.75 8.69
CA SER A 364 23.14 -9.75 7.43
C SER A 364 23.99 -10.23 6.27
N GLN A 365 23.43 -11.04 5.36
CA GLN A 365 24.06 -11.51 4.13
C GLN A 365 23.06 -11.47 2.97
N THR A 366 23.47 -10.94 1.82
CA THR A 366 22.63 -10.92 0.62
C THR A 366 22.98 -12.12 -0.26
N VAL A 367 21.98 -12.92 -0.63
CA VAL A 367 22.15 -14.15 -1.41
C VAL A 367 21.10 -14.25 -2.52
N SER A 368 21.36 -15.09 -3.53
CA SER A 368 20.37 -15.43 -4.56
C SER A 368 19.68 -16.76 -4.22
N LEU A 369 18.35 -16.76 -4.21
CA LEU A 369 17.50 -17.92 -3.97
C LEU A 369 16.73 -18.31 -5.23
N HIS A 370 16.46 -19.61 -5.40
CA HIS A 370 15.49 -20.12 -6.36
C HIS A 370 14.07 -19.98 -5.79
N ALA A 371 13.06 -19.99 -6.67
CA ALA A 371 11.68 -20.16 -6.22
C ALA A 371 11.52 -21.57 -5.59
N GLY A 372 10.78 -21.65 -4.49
CA GLY A 372 10.61 -22.86 -3.71
C GLY A 372 11.70 -23.07 -2.67
N SER A 373 12.06 -24.32 -2.43
CA SER A 373 12.98 -24.73 -1.36
C SER A 373 14.43 -24.42 -1.70
N ASN A 374 15.15 -23.81 -0.75
CA ASN A 374 16.56 -23.49 -0.81
C ASN A 374 17.26 -24.02 0.44
N ILE A 375 18.47 -24.57 0.26
CA ILE A 375 19.31 -25.02 1.37
C ILE A 375 20.33 -23.93 1.69
N ILE A 376 20.25 -23.39 2.89
CA ILE A 376 21.20 -22.42 3.43
C ILE A 376 22.01 -23.10 4.52
N ARG A 377 23.33 -23.24 4.32
CA ARG A 377 24.20 -23.98 5.22
C ARG A 377 25.39 -23.12 5.66
N LEU A 378 25.70 -23.18 6.95
CA LEU A 378 26.83 -22.52 7.58
C LEU A 378 27.87 -23.57 7.97
N ASP A 379 29.03 -23.53 7.33
CA ASP A 379 30.13 -24.47 7.54
C ASP A 379 31.33 -23.75 8.20
N PRO A 380 31.62 -23.99 9.49
CA PRO A 380 32.75 -23.35 10.15
C PRO A 380 34.06 -23.77 9.49
N THR A 381 34.94 -22.78 9.30
CA THR A 381 36.22 -22.95 8.61
C THR A 381 37.38 -23.20 9.57
N THR A 382 37.11 -23.22 10.88
CA THR A 382 38.11 -23.42 11.93
C THR A 382 37.65 -24.47 12.95
N ALA A 383 38.60 -25.02 13.71
CA ALA A 383 38.30 -25.99 14.77
C ALA A 383 37.47 -25.39 15.92
N GLY A 384 37.32 -24.06 15.99
CA GLY A 384 36.44 -23.40 16.96
C GLY A 384 34.95 -23.62 16.71
N GLY A 385 34.54 -24.13 15.54
CA GLY A 385 33.14 -24.35 15.19
C GLY A 385 32.34 -23.08 14.93
N LEU A 386 31.02 -23.20 14.88
CA LEU A 386 30.08 -22.09 14.73
C LEU A 386 29.89 -21.35 16.07
N PRO A 387 29.48 -20.07 16.08
CA PRO A 387 28.85 -19.49 17.27
C PRO A 387 27.56 -20.24 17.63
N ASN A 388 26.96 -19.95 18.78
CA ASN A 388 25.59 -20.39 19.05
C ASN A 388 24.67 -19.67 18.05
N LEU A 389 23.81 -20.41 17.37
CA LEU A 389 22.89 -19.87 16.37
C LEU A 389 21.46 -19.95 16.89
N ASP A 390 20.80 -18.81 16.93
CA ASP A 390 19.42 -18.69 17.39
C ASP A 390 18.45 -18.98 16.25
N TYR A 391 18.46 -18.12 15.24
CA TYR A 391 17.63 -18.27 14.05
C TYR A 391 18.29 -17.70 12.80
N LEU A 392 17.69 -18.05 11.68
CA LEU A 392 17.87 -17.38 10.40
C LEU A 392 16.54 -16.75 9.98
N ASP A 393 16.59 -15.46 9.72
CA ASP A 393 15.51 -14.64 9.19
C ASP A 393 15.76 -14.48 7.66
N ALA A 394 14.79 -14.81 6.79
CA ALA A 394 14.98 -14.77 5.32
C ALA A 394 13.81 -14.16 4.55
#